data_AF-A0A3E0KMA9-F1
#
_entry.id   AF-A0A3E0KMA9-F1
#
_cell.length_a   1.000
_cell.length_b   1.000
_cell.length_c   1.000
_cell.angle_alpha   90.00
_cell.angle_beta   90.00
_cell.angle_gamma   90.00
#
_symmetry.space_group_name_H-M   'P 1'
#
loop_
_entity.id
_entity.type
_entity.pdbx_description
1 polymer ?
#
loop_
_entity_poly.entity_id
_entity_poly.type
_entity_poly.pdbx_seq_one_letter_code
_entity_poly.pdbx_strand_id
1 'polypeptide(L)'
;MVRKGGRIRVKPRFFVLLGVFFLTVYLVYGYVDGFRRMRAMRAELERVRAEIARYEALNAQLRKELEHYNSDAYIERVAREELGLVKPGETPVIVIEEAPSRPR
;
A
#
# COMPACT_ATOMS: atom_id res chain seq x y z
N MET A 1 20.96 -14.96 -68.99
CA MET A 1 19.53 -15.34 -68.88
C MET A 1 18.87 -14.44 -67.85
N VAL A 2 17.96 -13.54 -68.26
CA VAL A 2 17.30 -12.58 -67.36
C VAL A 2 15.91 -13.12 -66.99
N ARG A 3 15.68 -13.43 -65.71
CA ARG A 3 14.38 -13.87 -65.19
C ARG A 3 13.40 -12.70 -65.21
N LYS A 4 12.38 -12.76 -66.09
CA LYS A 4 11.24 -11.84 -66.11
C LYS A 4 10.46 -11.97 -64.79
N GLY A 5 10.49 -10.92 -63.96
CA GLY A 5 9.62 -10.80 -62.79
C GLY A 5 8.16 -10.74 -63.22
N GLY A 6 7.35 -11.70 -62.77
CA GLY A 6 5.91 -11.72 -63.02
C GLY A 6 5.23 -10.53 -62.33
N ARG A 7 4.57 -9.68 -63.11
CA ARG A 7 3.72 -8.61 -62.58
C ARG A 7 2.51 -9.22 -61.87
N ILE A 8 2.51 -9.17 -60.54
CA ILE A 8 1.38 -9.60 -59.72
C ILE A 8 0.22 -8.63 -59.99
N ARG A 9 -0.82 -9.11 -60.67
CA ARG A 9 -2.07 -8.35 -60.86
C ARG A 9 -2.94 -8.50 -59.61
N VAL A 10 -2.76 -7.58 -58.67
CA VAL A 10 -3.63 -7.49 -57.49
C VAL A 10 -4.97 -6.86 -57.86
N LYS A 11 -6.07 -7.53 -57.49
CA LYS A 11 -7.43 -6.99 -57.64
C LYS A 11 -7.71 -5.95 -56.54
N PRO A 12 -8.57 -4.94 -56.75
CA PRO A 12 -8.88 -3.93 -55.73
C PRO A 12 -9.39 -4.52 -54.40
N ARG A 13 -10.04 -5.69 -54.46
CA ARG A 13 -10.46 -6.49 -53.29
C ARG A 13 -9.31 -6.88 -52.36
N PHE A 14 -8.10 -7.04 -52.90
CA PHE A 14 -6.90 -7.39 -52.12
C PHE A 14 -6.51 -6.27 -51.16
N PHE A 15 -6.57 -5.01 -51.59
CA PHE A 15 -6.27 -3.86 -50.74
C PHE A 15 -7.31 -3.66 -49.64
N VAL A 16 -8.58 -3.95 -49.91
CA VAL A 16 -9.65 -3.92 -48.90
C VAL A 16 -9.39 -5.00 -47.83
N LEU A 17 -9.09 -6.23 -48.24
CA LEU A 17 -8.77 -7.31 -47.30
C LEU A 17 -7.50 -7.01 -46.49
N LEU A 18 -6.50 -6.42 -47.11
CA LEU A 18 -5.26 -6.01 -46.44
C LEU A 18 -5.54 -4.91 -45.39
N GLY A 19 -6.36 -3.91 -45.73
CA GLY A 19 -6.77 -2.86 -44.79
C GLY A 19 -7.55 -3.42 -43.60
N VAL A 20 -8.50 -4.32 -43.84
CA VAL A 20 -9.26 -5.00 -42.79
C VAL A 20 -8.34 -5.82 -41.89
N PHE A 21 -7.38 -6.55 -42.48
CA PHE A 21 -6.40 -7.32 -41.72
C PHE A 21 -5.59 -6.44 -40.77
N PHE A 22 -5.02 -5.33 -41.25
CA PHE A 22 -4.28 -4.41 -40.39
C PHE A 22 -5.15 -3.78 -39.30
N LEU A 23 -6.40 -3.43 -39.61
CA LEU A 23 -7.36 -2.92 -38.62
C LEU A 23 -7.64 -3.96 -37.53
N THR A 24 -7.86 -5.23 -37.91
CA THR A 24 -8.09 -6.31 -36.94
C THR A 24 -6.88 -6.52 -36.05
N VAL A 25 -5.67 -6.54 -36.62
CA VAL A 25 -4.42 -6.69 -35.84
C VAL A 25 -4.25 -5.54 -34.85
N TYR A 26 -4.52 -4.30 -35.27
CA TYR A 26 -4.45 -3.13 -34.40
C TYR A 26 -5.42 -3.23 -33.21
N LEU A 27 -6.67 -3.62 -33.46
CA LEU A 27 -7.68 -3.79 -32.42
C LEU A 27 -7.32 -4.92 -31.45
N VAL A 28 -6.85 -6.06 -31.97
CA VAL A 28 -6.41 -7.21 -31.14
C VAL A 28 -5.23 -6.82 -30.27
N TYR A 29 -4.26 -6.07 -30.80
CA TYR A 29 -3.11 -5.61 -30.04
C TYR A 29 -3.53 -4.74 -28.84
N GLY A 30 -4.42 -3.76 -29.07
CA GLY A 30 -4.96 -2.93 -28.00
C GLY A 30 -5.75 -3.74 -26.95
N TYR A 31 -6.51 -4.73 -27.39
CA TYR A 31 -7.27 -5.60 -26.49
C TYR A 31 -6.38 -6.46 -25.59
N VAL A 32 -5.30 -7.02 -26.14
CA VAL A 32 -4.36 -7.86 -25.38
C VAL A 32 -3.62 -7.05 -24.31
N ASP A 33 -3.20 -5.82 -24.61
CA ASP A 33 -2.54 -4.96 -23.62
C ASP A 33 -3.49 -4.57 -22.48
N GLY A 34 -4.72 -4.17 -22.82
CA GLY A 34 -5.77 -3.87 -21.83
C GLY A 34 -6.09 -5.07 -20.94
N PHE A 35 -6.20 -6.26 -21.52
CA PHE A 35 -6.49 -7.48 -20.77
C PHE A 35 -5.35 -7.88 -19.80
N ARG A 36 -4.10 -7.68 -20.20
CA ARG A 36 -2.93 -7.91 -19.33
C ARG A 36 -2.88 -6.95 -18.15
N ARG A 37 -3.12 -5.66 -18.38
CA ARG A 37 -3.16 -4.66 -17.30
C ARG A 37 -4.28 -4.96 -16.30
N MET A 38 -5.46 -5.33 -16.79
CA MET A 38 -6.60 -5.69 -15.94
C MET A 38 -6.29 -6.90 -15.04
N ARG A 39 -5.61 -7.92 -15.58
CA ARG A 39 -5.17 -9.09 -14.79
C ARG A 39 -4.15 -8.70 -13.71
N ALA A 40 -3.16 -7.88 -14.07
CA ALA A 40 -2.15 -7.43 -13.12
C ALA A 40 -2.75 -6.61 -11.98
N MET A 41 -3.63 -5.65 -12.28
CA MET A 41 -4.32 -4.85 -11.27
C MET A 41 -5.18 -5.70 -10.33
N ARG A 42 -5.87 -6.72 -10.85
CA ARG A 42 -6.64 -7.64 -9.99
C ARG A 42 -5.76 -8.43 -9.03
N ALA A 43 -4.61 -8.92 -9.49
CA ALA A 43 -3.66 -9.64 -8.65
C ALA A 43 -3.07 -8.73 -7.56
N GLU A 44 -2.80 -7.47 -7.88
CA GLU A 44 -2.30 -6.47 -6.94
C GLU A 44 -3.36 -6.11 -5.89
N LEU A 45 -4.62 -5.93 -6.30
CA LEU A 45 -5.74 -5.72 -5.38
C LEU A 45 -5.87 -6.83 -4.35
N GLU A 46 -5.81 -8.09 -4.78
CA GLU A 46 -5.92 -9.24 -3.87
C GLU A 46 -4.73 -9.32 -2.91
N ARG A 47 -3.51 -8.98 -3.36
CA ARG A 47 -2.34 -8.90 -2.48
C ARG A 47 -2.50 -7.83 -1.41
N VAL A 48 -2.88 -6.62 -1.80
CA VAL A 48 -3.06 -5.49 -0.87
C VAL A 48 -4.18 -5.80 0.13
N ARG A 49 -5.28 -6.42 -0.30
CA ARG A 49 -6.36 -6.85 0.60
C ARG A 49 -5.89 -7.87 1.63
N ALA A 50 -5.12 -8.87 1.20
CA ALA A 50 -4.55 -9.85 2.11
C ALA A 50 -3.59 -9.21 3.12
N GLU A 51 -2.83 -8.22 2.70
CA GLU A 51 -1.94 -7.46 3.57
C GLU A 51 -2.70 -6.60 4.59
N ILE A 52 -3.77 -5.92 4.18
CA ILE A 52 -4.67 -5.19 5.09
C ILE A 52 -5.23 -6.14 6.14
N ALA A 53 -5.79 -7.28 5.73
CA ALA A 53 -6.36 -8.25 6.66
C ALA A 53 -5.33 -8.78 7.67
N ARG A 54 -4.08 -8.98 7.22
CA ARG A 54 -2.97 -9.38 8.11
C ARG A 54 -2.64 -8.29 9.13
N TYR A 55 -2.53 -7.03 8.70
CA TYR A 55 -2.25 -5.92 9.61
C TYR A 55 -3.40 -5.63 10.57
N GLU A 56 -4.66 -5.75 10.12
CA GLU A 56 -5.83 -5.64 10.98
C GLU A 56 -5.82 -6.71 12.08
N ALA A 57 -5.52 -7.96 11.72
CA ALA A 57 -5.41 -9.05 12.68
C ALA A 57 -4.27 -8.82 13.69
N LEU A 58 -3.11 -8.36 13.22
CA LEU A 58 -1.97 -8.02 14.08
C LEU A 58 -2.31 -6.86 15.03
N ASN A 59 -2.95 -5.81 14.51
CA ASN A 59 -3.37 -4.66 15.31
C ASN A 59 -4.40 -5.08 16.37
N ALA A 60 -5.36 -5.94 16.01
CA ALA A 60 -6.32 -6.49 16.97
C ALA A 60 -5.64 -7.33 18.07
N GLN A 61 -4.61 -8.12 17.73
CA GLN A 61 -3.83 -8.87 18.73
C GLN A 61 -3.05 -7.94 19.66
N LEU A 62 -2.32 -6.99 19.10
CA LEU A 62 -1.56 -6.00 19.87
C LEU A 62 -2.45 -5.15 20.77
N ARG A 63 -3.67 -4.80 20.31
CA ARG A 63 -4.66 -4.10 21.13
C ARG A 63 -5.15 -4.94 22.31
N LYS A 64 -5.42 -6.23 22.10
CA LYS A 64 -5.79 -7.13 23.21
C LYS A 64 -4.66 -7.31 24.21
N GLU A 65 -3.42 -7.39 23.73
CA GLU A 65 -2.24 -7.45 24.58
C GLU A 65 -2.07 -6.13 25.36
N LEU A 66 -2.25 -4.99 24.68
CA LEU A 66 -2.29 -3.68 25.32
C LEU A 66 -3.40 -3.58 26.35
N GLU A 67 -4.63 -4.04 26.09
CA GLU A 67 -5.73 -4.05 27.06
C GLU A 67 -5.42 -4.95 28.27
N HIS A 68 -4.72 -6.06 28.05
CA HIS A 68 -4.26 -6.92 29.13
C HIS A 68 -3.21 -6.24 30.02
N TYR A 69 -2.34 -5.39 29.45
CA TYR A 69 -1.32 -4.63 30.18
C TYR A 69 -1.76 -3.21 30.62
N ASN A 70 -2.80 -2.62 30.00
CA ASN A 70 -3.38 -1.29 30.26
C ASN A 70 -4.55 -1.34 31.27
N SER A 71 -4.51 -2.23 32.25
CA SER A 71 -5.25 -1.96 33.49
C SER A 71 -4.82 -0.58 33.99
N ASP A 72 -5.77 0.29 34.36
CA ASP A 72 -5.69 1.74 34.68
C ASP A 72 -4.35 2.35 35.14
N ALA A 73 -3.48 1.58 35.80
CA ALA A 73 -2.12 1.93 36.19
C ALA A 73 -1.20 2.38 35.04
N TYR A 74 -1.30 1.80 33.83
CA TYR A 74 -0.43 2.22 32.71
C TYR A 74 -0.81 3.61 32.17
N ILE A 75 -2.11 3.90 32.09
CA ILE A 75 -2.63 5.20 31.65
C ILE A 75 -2.25 6.28 32.67
N GLU A 76 -2.36 5.98 33.97
CA GLU A 76 -1.93 6.89 35.03
C GLU A 76 -0.42 7.15 35.02
N ARG A 77 0.39 6.14 34.70
CA ARG A 77 1.85 6.30 34.56
C ARG A 77 2.22 7.20 33.39
N VAL A 78 1.67 6.95 32.20
CA VAL A 78 1.96 7.78 31.01
C VAL A 78 1.46 9.22 31.20
N ALA A 79 0.30 9.42 31.83
CA ALA A 79 -0.21 10.76 32.13
C ALA A 79 0.71 11.54 33.09
N ARG A 80 1.26 10.88 34.12
CA ARG A 80 2.17 11.50 35.09
C ARG A 80 3.58 11.73 34.52
N GLU A 81 4.12 10.78 33.75
CA GLU A 81 5.52 10.78 33.30
C GLU A 81 5.73 11.53 31.98
N GLU A 82 4.86 11.35 30.98
CA GLU A 82 5.06 11.94 29.65
C GLU A 82 4.30 13.25 29.45
N LEU A 83 3.13 13.40 30.09
CA LEU A 83 2.27 14.58 29.92
C LEU A 83 2.28 15.53 31.13
N GLY A 84 2.88 15.12 32.26
CA GLY A 84 2.91 15.91 33.50
C GLY A 84 1.53 16.25 34.06
N LEU A 85 0.50 15.50 33.67
CA LEU A 85 -0.89 15.74 34.03
C LEU A 85 -1.17 15.10 35.41
N VAL A 86 -1.69 15.92 36.33
CA VAL A 86 -2.17 15.48 37.64
C VAL A 86 -3.69 15.39 37.65
N LYS A 87 -4.26 14.45 38.41
CA LYS A 87 -5.73 14.37 38.57
C LYS A 87 -6.25 15.68 39.20
N PRO A 88 -7.44 16.19 38.78
CA PRO A 88 -8.02 17.39 39.39
C PRO A 88 -8.23 17.18 40.91
N GLY A 89 -7.44 17.87 41.73
CA GLY A 89 -7.49 17.78 43.20
C GLY A 89 -6.20 17.35 43.92
N GLU A 90 -5.14 16.95 43.21
CA GLU A 90 -3.82 16.64 43.82
C GLU A 90 -2.85 17.83 43.74
N THR A 91 -2.09 18.11 44.82
CA THR A 91 -1.12 19.23 44.89
C THR A 91 0.25 18.78 44.39
N PRO A 92 0.87 19.44 43.39
CA PRO A 92 2.18 19.03 42.87
C PRO A 92 3.29 19.35 43.89
N VAL A 93 4.09 18.34 44.24
CA VAL A 93 5.30 18.50 45.07
C VAL A 93 6.52 18.44 44.15
N ILE A 94 7.23 19.56 44.03
CA ILE A 94 8.50 19.63 43.31
C ILE A 94 9.61 19.47 44.35
N VAL A 95 10.38 18.40 44.27
CA VAL A 95 11.53 18.17 45.14
C VAL A 95 12.70 19.02 44.63
N ILE A 96 13.07 20.04 45.40
CA ILE A 96 14.28 20.84 45.14
C ILE A 96 15.40 20.20 45.97
N GLU A 97 16.39 19.59 45.31
CA GLU A 97 17.59 19.09 46.01
C GLU A 97 18.45 20.29 46.45
N GLU A 98 18.54 20.51 47.77
CA GLU A 98 19.46 21.48 48.35
C GLU A 98 20.93 21.03 48.18
N ALA A 99 21.79 22.00 47.85
CA ALA A 99 23.18 21.84 47.47
C ALA A 99 24.05 21.08 48.51
N PRO A 100 25.08 20.34 48.06
CA PRO A 100 25.87 19.47 48.92
C PRO A 100 26.69 20.27 49.94
N SER A 101 26.42 20.06 51.24
CA SER A 101 27.21 20.61 52.33
C SER A 101 28.47 19.76 52.57
N ARG A 102 29.64 20.40 52.51
CA ARG A 102 30.97 19.80 52.76
C ARG A 102 31.14 19.37 54.23
N PRO A 103 31.64 18.16 54.53
CA PRO A 103 32.01 17.79 55.89
C PRO A 103 33.39 18.35 56.29
N ARG A 104 33.53 18.60 57.61
CA ARG A 104 34.63 19.27 58.32
C ARG A 104 35.93 18.48 58.38
#